data_AF-C4FCU4-F1
#
_entry.id   AF-C4FCU4-F1
#
_cell.length_a   1.000
_cell.length_b   1.000
_cell.length_c   1.000
_cell.angle_alpha   90.00
_cell.angle_beta   90.00
_cell.angle_gamma   90.00
#
_symmetry.space_group_name_H-M   'P 1'
#
loop_
_entity.id
_entity.type
_entity.pdbx_description
1 polymer ?
#
loop_
_entity_poly.entity_id
_entity_poly.type
_entity_poly.pdbx_seq_one_letter_code
_entity_poly.pdbx_strand_id
1 'polypeptide(L)'
;MTGAVEYPDLVVVGAGLFGLTVAQQAVEHAGARVEIIDVRDHIGGNAYSYMDEETGAEIHKYGAHLFHTSNRRVWDYVNRFTSFTGYVHRVYATHDGEVYPLPINLGTINQFFHASYTPAEARALIAGQAGELAGTDPRNLNDKGISLIGRPLYEAFIKNYTGKQWQTD
;
A
#
# COMPACT_ATOMS: atom_id res chain seq x y z
N MET A 1 -34.97 10.61 -41.21
CA MET A 1 -34.87 9.51 -40.24
C MET A 1 -34.17 10.05 -39.01
N THR A 2 -34.91 10.37 -37.96
CA THR A 2 -34.32 10.72 -36.65
C THR A 2 -33.84 9.41 -36.04
N GLY A 3 -32.53 9.15 -36.07
CA GLY A 3 -31.97 8.00 -35.36
C GLY A 3 -32.34 8.11 -33.88
N ALA A 4 -32.97 7.08 -33.32
CA ALA A 4 -33.26 7.03 -31.90
C ALA A 4 -31.93 7.12 -31.14
N VAL A 5 -31.85 8.05 -30.18
CA VAL A 5 -30.69 8.13 -29.28
C VAL A 5 -30.74 6.91 -28.37
N GLU A 6 -29.74 6.05 -28.45
CA GLU A 6 -29.55 4.96 -27.50
C GLU A 6 -28.71 5.46 -26.32
N TYR A 7 -29.28 5.35 -25.12
CA TYR A 7 -28.59 5.66 -23.87
C TYR A 7 -27.92 4.40 -23.31
N PRO A 8 -26.78 4.54 -22.60
CA PRO A 8 -26.21 3.45 -21.83
C PRO A 8 -27.15 3.04 -20.69
N ASP A 9 -27.10 1.76 -20.32
CA ASP A 9 -27.83 1.23 -19.16
C ASP A 9 -27.15 1.63 -17.84
N LEU A 10 -25.84 1.88 -17.89
CA LEU A 10 -25.02 2.30 -16.75
C LEU A 10 -23.95 3.30 -17.19
N VAL A 11 -23.79 4.38 -16.42
CA VAL A 11 -22.65 5.30 -16.55
C VAL A 11 -21.75 5.13 -15.33
N VAL A 12 -20.46 4.90 -15.58
CA VAL A 12 -19.42 4.80 -14.54
C VAL A 12 -18.49 6.01 -14.64
N VAL A 13 -18.40 6.78 -13.56
CA VAL A 13 -17.51 7.94 -13.46
C VAL A 13 -16.22 7.54 -12.73
N GLY A 14 -15.10 7.59 -13.45
CA GLY A 14 -13.78 7.17 -13.02
C GLY A 14 -13.41 5.76 -13.55
N ALA A 15 -12.38 5.71 -14.38
CA ALA A 15 -11.80 4.51 -14.96
C ALA A 15 -10.69 3.91 -14.08
N GLY A 16 -10.77 4.06 -12.75
CA GLY A 16 -9.92 3.35 -11.81
C GLY A 16 -10.35 1.88 -11.61
N LEU A 17 -9.57 1.10 -10.84
CA LEU A 17 -9.83 -0.33 -10.62
C LEU A 17 -11.28 -0.64 -10.17
N PHE A 18 -11.85 0.20 -9.31
CA PHE A 18 -13.24 0.03 -8.87
C PHE A 18 -14.22 0.19 -10.04
N GLY A 19 -14.16 1.31 -10.75
CA GLY A 19 -15.05 1.60 -11.88
C GLY A 19 -14.92 0.57 -13.00
N LEU A 20 -13.68 0.21 -13.36
CA LEU A 20 -13.41 -0.82 -14.35
C LEU A 20 -13.98 -2.18 -13.93
N THR A 21 -13.86 -2.55 -12.66
CA THR A 21 -14.46 -3.81 -12.16
C THR A 21 -15.98 -3.77 -12.22
N VAL A 22 -16.62 -2.68 -11.79
CA VAL A 22 -18.08 -2.54 -11.87
C VAL A 22 -18.56 -2.62 -13.32
N ALA A 23 -17.93 -1.88 -14.23
CA ALA A 23 -18.28 -1.88 -15.64
C ALA A 23 -18.13 -3.27 -16.27
N GLN A 24 -16.98 -3.92 -16.03
CA GLN A 24 -16.70 -5.26 -16.52
C GLN A 24 -17.74 -6.28 -16.04
N GLN A 25 -18.08 -6.25 -14.74
CA GLN A 25 -19.07 -7.15 -14.15
C GLN A 25 -20.49 -6.90 -14.68
N ALA A 26 -20.88 -5.64 -14.89
CA ALA A 26 -22.18 -5.29 -15.45
C ALA A 26 -22.33 -5.78 -16.89
N VAL A 27 -21.30 -5.62 -17.72
CA VAL A 27 -21.28 -6.16 -19.09
C VAL A 27 -21.36 -7.70 -19.06
N GLU A 28 -20.49 -8.35 -18.30
CA GLU A 28 -20.37 -9.81 -18.33
C GLU A 28 -21.60 -10.54 -17.75
N HIS A 29 -22.19 -10.04 -16.68
CA HIS A 29 -23.24 -10.76 -15.95
C HIS A 29 -24.66 -10.23 -16.20
N ALA A 30 -24.80 -9.00 -16.69
CA ALA A 30 -26.11 -8.41 -16.97
C ALA A 30 -26.31 -8.03 -18.44
N GLY A 31 -25.26 -8.14 -19.29
CA GLY A 31 -25.33 -7.71 -20.69
C GLY A 31 -25.56 -6.21 -20.85
N ALA A 32 -25.30 -5.42 -19.80
CA ALA A 32 -25.56 -3.99 -19.78
C ALA A 32 -24.60 -3.24 -20.70
N ARG A 33 -25.08 -2.21 -21.38
CA ARG A 33 -24.24 -1.25 -22.09
C ARG A 33 -23.73 -0.22 -21.11
N VAL A 34 -22.42 -0.18 -20.93
CA VAL A 34 -21.77 0.70 -19.97
C VAL A 34 -20.99 1.80 -20.68
N GLU A 35 -21.26 3.04 -20.30
CA GLU A 35 -20.41 4.19 -20.64
C GLU A 35 -19.48 4.50 -19.47
N ILE A 36 -18.17 4.56 -19.72
CA ILE A 36 -17.17 4.92 -18.72
C ILE A 36 -16.61 6.29 -19.08
N ILE A 37 -16.67 7.21 -18.13
CA ILE A 37 -16.08 8.55 -18.28
C ILE A 37 -14.99 8.74 -17.23
N ASP A 38 -13.84 9.25 -17.64
CA ASP A 38 -12.79 9.70 -16.73
C ASP A 38 -12.40 11.14 -17.11
N VAL A 39 -11.97 11.90 -16.11
CA VAL A 39 -11.44 13.25 -16.32
C VAL A 39 -10.02 13.22 -16.88
N ARG A 40 -9.31 12.10 -16.70
CA ARG A 40 -7.95 11.88 -17.19
C ARG A 40 -7.97 11.40 -18.65
N ASP A 41 -6.84 11.58 -19.30
CA ASP A 41 -6.56 11.15 -20.68
C ASP A 41 -6.16 9.67 -20.78
N HIS A 42 -6.25 8.92 -19.68
CA HIS A 42 -5.92 7.50 -19.61
C HIS A 42 -6.83 6.75 -18.62
N ILE A 43 -6.91 5.43 -18.77
CA ILE A 43 -7.59 4.54 -17.83
C ILE A 43 -6.68 4.15 -16.65
N GLY A 44 -7.21 3.43 -15.67
CA GLY A 44 -6.45 2.83 -14.55
C GLY A 44 -6.38 3.71 -13.31
N GLY A 45 -6.80 4.97 -13.37
CA GLY A 45 -6.70 5.90 -12.26
C GLY A 45 -5.25 6.06 -11.80
N ASN A 46 -4.97 5.98 -10.50
CA ASN A 46 -3.60 6.09 -10.00
C ASN A 46 -2.72 4.87 -10.34
N ALA A 47 -3.33 3.72 -10.63
CA ALA A 47 -2.59 2.50 -10.96
C ALA A 47 -2.01 2.51 -12.39
N TYR A 48 -2.29 3.55 -13.17
CA TYR A 48 -1.74 3.73 -14.51
C TYR A 48 -0.21 3.82 -14.51
N SER A 49 0.42 3.02 -15.36
CA SER A 49 1.82 3.09 -15.73
C SER A 49 1.99 3.45 -17.20
N TYR A 50 3.17 3.94 -17.56
CA TYR A 50 3.57 4.19 -18.95
C TYR A 50 5.02 3.76 -19.16
N MET A 51 5.39 3.52 -20.42
CA MET A 51 6.78 3.27 -20.81
C MET A 51 7.48 4.61 -21.01
N ASP A 52 8.51 4.88 -20.23
CA ASP A 52 9.36 6.04 -20.39
C ASP A 52 10.14 5.98 -21.71
N GLU A 53 10.10 7.04 -22.51
CA GLU A 53 10.65 7.04 -23.87
C GLU A 53 12.19 7.03 -23.90
N GLU A 54 12.84 7.64 -22.91
CA GLU A 54 14.29 7.74 -22.85
C GLU A 54 14.93 6.44 -22.34
N THR A 55 14.37 5.87 -21.28
CA THR A 55 14.96 4.70 -20.60
C THR A 55 14.34 3.37 -21.00
N GLY A 56 13.13 3.38 -21.57
CA GLY A 56 12.33 2.19 -21.82
C GLY A 56 11.82 1.52 -20.54
N ALA A 57 11.88 2.19 -19.39
CA ALA A 57 11.39 1.65 -18.13
C ALA A 57 9.87 1.84 -17.99
N GLU A 58 9.19 0.89 -17.35
CA GLU A 58 7.80 1.07 -16.95
C GLU A 58 7.73 1.95 -15.68
N ILE A 59 7.05 3.09 -15.77
CA ILE A 59 6.96 4.09 -14.70
C ILE A 59 5.50 4.29 -14.29
N HIS A 60 5.26 4.30 -12.97
CA HIS A 60 3.95 4.63 -12.43
C HIS A 60 3.83 6.14 -12.24
N LYS A 61 2.91 6.76 -12.96
CA LYS A 61 2.76 8.23 -12.97
C LYS A 61 2.34 8.81 -11.61
N TYR A 62 1.69 8.01 -10.77
CA TYR A 62 1.08 8.47 -9.50
C TYR A 62 1.60 7.71 -8.27
N GLY A 63 2.87 7.31 -8.30
CA GLY A 63 3.50 6.52 -7.24
C GLY A 63 3.43 5.02 -7.48
N ALA A 64 4.37 4.28 -6.88
CA ALA A 64 4.48 2.84 -7.08
C ALA A 64 3.20 2.10 -6.63
N HIS A 65 2.72 1.17 -7.46
CA HIS A 65 1.60 0.30 -7.14
C HIS A 65 2.09 -1.15 -7.12
N LEU A 66 1.92 -1.80 -5.98
CA LEU A 66 2.36 -3.17 -5.75
C LEU A 66 1.12 -4.02 -5.51
N PHE A 67 0.82 -4.93 -6.43
CA PHE A 67 -0.33 -5.81 -6.25
C PHE A 67 -0.02 -6.86 -5.17
N HIS A 68 -0.84 -6.93 -4.14
CA HIS A 68 -0.82 -7.99 -3.14
C HIS A 68 -2.25 -8.26 -2.65
N THR A 69 -2.60 -9.53 -2.45
CA THR A 69 -3.89 -9.90 -1.86
C THR A 69 -3.81 -11.27 -1.22
N SER A 70 -4.55 -11.47 -0.12
CA SER A 70 -4.84 -12.79 0.44
C SER A 70 -6.22 -13.31 0.02
N ASN A 71 -6.95 -12.55 -0.81
CA ASN A 71 -8.29 -12.92 -1.27
C ASN A 71 -8.20 -13.72 -2.57
N ARG A 72 -8.50 -15.01 -2.50
CA ARG A 72 -8.43 -15.91 -3.66
C ARG A 72 -9.36 -15.50 -4.81
N ARG A 73 -10.57 -15.03 -4.50
CA ARG A 73 -11.53 -14.55 -5.53
C ARG A 73 -10.97 -13.37 -6.30
N VAL A 74 -10.34 -12.42 -5.60
CA VAL A 74 -9.70 -11.26 -6.25
C VAL A 74 -8.51 -11.70 -7.08
N TRP A 75 -7.65 -12.60 -6.55
CA TRP A 75 -6.52 -13.16 -7.28
C TRP A 75 -6.95 -13.84 -8.59
N ASP A 76 -7.91 -14.74 -8.51
CA ASP A 76 -8.43 -15.46 -9.68
C ASP A 76 -9.08 -14.50 -10.67
N TYR A 77 -9.81 -13.49 -10.18
CA TYR A 77 -10.42 -12.46 -11.02
C TYR A 77 -9.38 -11.66 -11.81
N VAL A 78 -8.36 -11.09 -11.15
CA VAL A 78 -7.37 -10.24 -11.83
C VAL A 78 -6.50 -11.02 -12.82
N ASN A 79 -6.26 -12.31 -12.56
CA ASN A 79 -5.49 -13.19 -13.45
C ASN A 79 -6.22 -13.53 -14.77
N ARG A 80 -7.49 -13.15 -14.90
CA ARG A 80 -8.20 -13.20 -16.20
C ARG A 80 -7.75 -12.10 -17.17
N PHE A 81 -7.18 -11.02 -16.65
CA PHE A 81 -6.86 -9.80 -17.42
C PHE A 81 -5.37 -9.56 -17.58
N THR A 82 -4.53 -10.19 -16.76
CA THR A 82 -3.08 -10.09 -16.83
C THR A 82 -2.41 -11.28 -16.13
N SER A 83 -1.10 -11.44 -16.30
CA SER A 83 -0.27 -12.32 -15.49
C SER A 83 0.57 -11.50 -14.51
N PHE A 84 1.01 -12.14 -13.43
CA PHE A 84 1.85 -11.51 -12.40
C PHE A 84 3.24 -12.15 -12.38
N THR A 85 4.25 -11.33 -12.14
CA THR A 85 5.60 -11.82 -11.82
C THR A 85 5.65 -12.38 -10.40
N GLY A 86 6.71 -13.12 -10.07
CA GLY A 86 6.96 -13.60 -8.70
C GLY A 86 7.55 -12.55 -7.75
N TYR A 87 7.36 -11.25 -8.04
CA TYR A 87 7.97 -10.17 -7.28
C TYR A 87 7.49 -10.16 -5.82
N VAL A 88 8.45 -10.09 -4.89
CA VAL A 88 8.19 -9.95 -3.45
C VAL A 88 8.82 -8.66 -2.97
N HIS A 89 7.97 -7.69 -2.64
CA HIS A 89 8.42 -6.37 -2.22
C HIS A 89 9.17 -6.42 -0.89
N ARG A 90 10.28 -5.68 -0.83
CA ARG A 90 11.08 -5.48 0.38
C ARG A 90 11.40 -4.00 0.50
N VAL A 91 11.26 -3.48 1.71
CA VAL A 91 11.51 -2.08 2.02
C VAL A 91 12.69 -1.99 2.97
N TYR A 92 13.47 -0.93 2.79
CA TYR A 92 14.53 -0.53 3.70
C TYR A 92 14.32 0.93 4.10
N ALA A 93 14.73 1.27 5.33
CA ALA A 93 14.71 2.64 5.82
C ALA A 93 16.12 3.08 6.18
N THR A 94 16.43 4.35 5.92
CA THR A 94 17.67 4.97 6.36
C THR A 94 17.40 5.78 7.63
N HIS A 95 18.17 5.51 8.68
CA HIS A 95 18.16 6.27 9.93
C HIS A 95 19.61 6.48 10.39
N ASP A 96 19.98 7.72 10.70
CA ASP A 96 21.33 8.11 11.15
C ASP A 96 22.48 7.55 10.29
N GLY A 97 22.26 7.51 8.97
CA GLY A 97 23.25 7.05 7.99
C GLY A 97 23.31 5.53 7.80
N GLU A 98 22.56 4.75 8.58
CA GLU A 98 22.46 3.30 8.44
C GLU A 98 21.18 2.86 7.74
N VAL A 99 21.25 1.75 7.01
CA VAL A 99 20.11 1.17 6.26
C VAL A 99 19.58 -0.05 7.02
N TYR A 100 18.31 -0.01 7.40
CA TYR A 100 17.62 -1.05 8.17
C TYR A 100 16.52 -1.72 7.36
N PRO A 101 16.30 -3.05 7.50
CA PRO A 101 15.15 -3.71 6.88
C PRO A 101 13.85 -3.27 7.56
N LEU A 102 12.79 -3.06 6.77
CA LEU A 102 11.43 -2.88 7.25
C LEU A 102 10.47 -3.92 6.64
N PRO A 103 9.38 -4.29 7.35
CA PRO A 103 8.97 -3.83 8.69
C PRO A 103 9.93 -4.28 9.80
N ILE A 104 9.85 -3.63 10.98
CA ILE A 104 10.69 -3.94 12.15
C ILE A 104 10.61 -5.45 12.43
N ASN A 105 11.75 -6.12 12.31
CA ASN A 105 11.90 -7.54 12.54
C ASN A 105 13.18 -7.82 13.33
N LEU A 106 13.52 -9.10 13.52
CA LEU A 106 14.72 -9.48 14.27
C LEU A 106 16.01 -8.89 13.69
N GLY A 107 16.10 -8.76 12.36
CA GLY A 107 17.23 -8.11 11.70
C GLY A 107 17.31 -6.62 12.02
N THR A 108 16.19 -5.90 11.97
CA THR A 108 16.13 -4.49 12.39
C THR A 108 16.55 -4.33 13.85
N ILE A 109 16.02 -5.16 14.75
CA ILE A 109 16.29 -5.10 16.19
C ILE A 109 17.78 -5.36 16.46
N ASN A 110 18.35 -6.43 15.89
CA ASN A 110 19.75 -6.76 16.10
C ASN A 110 20.69 -5.69 15.55
N GLN A 111 20.37 -5.11 14.39
CA GLN A 111 21.16 -4.02 13.84
C GLN A 111 21.07 -2.75 14.69
N PHE A 112 19.85 -2.33 15.05
CA PHE A 112 19.61 -1.06 15.78
C PHE A 112 20.18 -1.09 17.21
N PHE A 113 20.10 -2.23 17.89
CA PHE A 113 20.64 -2.39 19.25
C PHE A 113 22.07 -2.95 19.26
N HIS A 114 22.70 -3.13 18.09
CA HIS A 114 24.02 -3.76 17.94
C HIS A 114 24.17 -5.06 18.76
N ALA A 115 23.22 -5.97 18.57
CA ALA A 115 23.07 -7.17 19.37
C ALA A 115 22.83 -8.42 18.52
N SER A 116 22.89 -9.59 19.16
CA SER A 116 22.60 -10.90 18.53
C SER A 116 21.45 -11.60 19.25
N TYR A 117 20.32 -10.92 19.40
CA TYR A 117 19.16 -11.49 20.09
C TYR A 117 18.58 -12.67 19.32
N THR A 118 18.12 -13.65 20.07
CA THR A 118 17.18 -14.67 19.64
C THR A 118 15.76 -14.09 19.54
N PRO A 119 14.81 -14.76 18.86
CA PRO A 119 13.41 -14.34 18.84
C PRO A 119 12.78 -14.18 20.24
N ALA A 120 13.23 -14.95 21.24
CA ALA A 120 12.71 -14.86 22.61
C ALA A 120 13.25 -13.62 23.32
N GLU A 121 14.55 -13.35 23.21
CA GLU A 121 15.19 -12.17 23.79
C GLU A 121 14.67 -10.88 23.15
N ALA A 122 14.48 -10.87 21.83
CA ALA A 122 13.90 -9.72 21.13
C ALA A 122 12.48 -9.41 21.62
N ARG A 123 11.63 -10.43 21.85
CA ARG A 123 10.29 -10.22 22.44
C ARG A 123 10.38 -9.64 23.85
N ALA A 124 11.28 -10.15 24.69
CA ALA A 124 11.48 -9.65 26.04
C ALA A 124 11.98 -8.20 26.03
N LEU A 125 12.92 -7.86 25.14
CA LEU A 125 13.41 -6.50 24.94
C LEU A 125 12.27 -5.54 24.55
N ILE A 126 11.48 -5.89 23.52
CA ILE A 126 10.38 -5.04 23.07
C ILE A 126 9.33 -4.88 24.18
N ALA A 127 8.99 -5.93 24.92
CA ALA A 127 8.08 -5.84 26.05
C ALA A 127 8.61 -4.90 27.15
N GLY A 128 9.91 -4.94 27.44
CA GLY A 128 10.55 -4.02 28.38
C GLY A 128 10.55 -2.56 27.90
N GLN A 129 10.86 -2.33 26.62
CA GLN A 129 10.86 -1.00 25.99
C GLN A 129 9.46 -0.38 25.91
N ALA A 130 8.45 -1.20 25.58
CA ALA A 130 7.04 -0.81 25.58
C ALA A 130 6.48 -0.54 26.98
N GLY A 131 7.18 -1.00 28.03
CA GLY A 131 6.80 -0.90 29.43
C GLY A 131 6.54 0.53 29.91
N GLU A 132 7.15 1.53 29.26
CA GLU A 132 6.96 2.95 29.57
C GLU A 132 5.47 3.35 29.60
N LEU A 133 4.66 2.79 28.69
CA LEU A 133 3.23 3.08 28.56
C LEU A 133 2.35 1.88 28.89
N ALA A 134 2.90 0.86 29.55
CA ALA A 134 2.12 -0.33 29.93
C ALA A 134 0.97 0.05 30.88
N GLY A 135 -0.23 -0.45 30.57
CA GLY A 135 -1.43 -0.17 31.36
C GLY A 135 -2.07 1.20 31.12
N THR A 136 -1.53 2.00 30.19
CA THR A 136 -2.19 3.24 29.73
C THR A 136 -3.20 2.96 28.62
N ASP A 137 -4.08 3.93 28.34
CA ASP A 137 -4.99 3.94 27.19
C ASP A 137 -4.57 5.06 26.21
N PRO A 138 -3.69 4.76 25.22
CA PRO A 138 -3.15 5.76 24.32
C PRO A 138 -4.23 6.50 23.52
N ARG A 139 -4.20 7.83 23.54
CA ARG A 139 -5.19 8.69 22.83
C ARG A 139 -4.66 9.30 21.53
N ASN A 140 -3.40 9.01 21.18
CA ASN A 140 -2.74 9.51 19.97
C ASN A 140 -1.78 8.45 19.40
N LEU A 141 -1.28 8.72 18.19
CA LEU A 141 -0.39 7.79 17.48
C LEU A 141 0.96 7.64 18.17
N ASN A 142 1.51 8.72 18.73
CA ASN A 142 2.80 8.70 19.44
C ASN A 142 2.78 7.70 20.60
N ASP A 143 1.84 7.85 21.53
CA ASP A 143 1.70 6.99 22.69
C ASP A 143 1.36 5.56 22.25
N LYS A 144 0.53 5.39 21.22
CA LYS A 144 0.19 4.05 20.73
C LYS A 144 1.41 3.35 20.14
N GLY A 145 2.22 4.04 19.36
CA GLY A 145 3.45 3.50 18.78
C GLY A 145 4.46 3.12 19.87
N ILE A 146 4.72 4.03 20.81
CA ILE A 146 5.63 3.79 21.95
C ILE A 146 5.16 2.59 22.79
N SER A 147 3.85 2.45 23.05
CA SER A 147 3.30 1.32 23.80
C SER A 147 3.44 -0.04 23.11
N LEU A 148 3.76 -0.07 21.81
CA LEU A 148 3.87 -1.31 21.03
C LEU A 148 5.33 -1.71 20.77
N ILE A 149 6.20 -0.75 20.49
CA ILE A 149 7.58 -1.02 20.05
C ILE A 149 8.64 -0.31 20.89
N GLY A 150 8.22 0.46 21.89
CA GLY A 150 9.10 1.29 22.70
C GLY A 150 9.51 2.58 22.02
N ARG A 151 9.91 3.56 22.84
CA ARG A 151 10.30 4.90 22.40
C ARG A 151 11.47 4.93 21.40
N PRO A 152 12.58 4.19 21.59
CA PRO A 152 13.72 4.28 20.68
C PRO A 152 13.39 3.89 19.24
N LEU A 153 12.71 2.76 19.05
CA LEU A 153 12.31 2.30 17.71
C LEU A 153 11.21 3.18 17.10
N TYR A 154 10.30 3.69 17.93
CA TYR A 154 9.25 4.62 17.50
C TYR A 154 9.83 5.91 16.93
N GLU A 155 10.74 6.55 17.67
CA GLU A 155 11.36 7.81 17.26
C GLU A 155 12.28 7.63 16.05
N ALA A 156 12.99 6.50 15.95
CA ALA A 156 13.87 6.18 14.83
C ALA A 156 13.11 5.95 13.51
N PHE A 157 12.04 5.14 13.53
CA PHE A 157 11.45 4.62 12.29
C PHE A 157 10.03 5.12 12.00
N ILE A 158 9.29 5.64 12.98
CA ILE A 158 7.86 5.93 12.83
C ILE A 158 7.56 7.43 12.94
N LYS A 159 8.01 8.09 14.02
CA LYS A 159 7.63 9.47 14.36
C LYS A 159 7.81 10.45 13.21
N ASN A 160 9.06 10.63 12.77
CA ASN A 160 9.40 11.63 11.76
C ASN A 160 8.91 11.25 10.36
N TYR A 161 8.82 9.95 10.05
CA TYR A 161 8.23 9.48 8.80
C TYR A 161 6.73 9.81 8.74
N THR A 162 6.01 9.56 9.83
CA THR A 162 4.59 9.89 9.99
C THR A 162 4.39 11.39 9.90
N GLY A 163 5.18 12.19 10.63
CA GLY A 163 5.10 13.64 10.59
C GLY A 163 5.33 14.23 9.20
N LYS A 164 6.26 13.67 8.42
CA LYS A 164 6.48 14.05 7.03
C LYS A 164 5.29 13.71 6.12
N GLN A 165 4.72 12.51 6.29
CA GLN A 165 3.61 12.03 5.45
C GLN A 165 2.31 12.79 5.74
N TRP A 166 2.04 13.11 7.00
CA TRP A 166 0.77 13.67 7.46
C TRP A 166 0.84 15.16 7.79
N GLN A 167 2.04 15.76 7.76
CA GLN A 167 2.28 17.17 8.11
C GLN A 167 1.71 17.53 9.50
N THR A 168 1.74 16.57 10.42
CA THR A 168 1.16 16.67 11.78
C THR A 168 2.04 15.83 12.73
N ASP A 169 2.23 16.30 13.97
CA ASP A 169 2.95 15.55 15.01
C ASP A 169 2.14 14.36 15.57
#